data_AF-A0A2G2Y6J6-F1
#
_entry.id   AF-A0A2G2Y6J6-F1
#
_cell.length_a   1.000
_cell.length_b   1.000
_cell.length_c   1.000
_cell.angle_alpha   90.00
_cell.angle_beta   90.00
_cell.angle_gamma   90.00
#
_symmetry.space_group_name_H-M   'P 1'
#
loop_
_entity.id
_entity.type
_entity.pdbx_description
1 polymer ?
#
loop_
_entity_poly.entity_id
_entity_poly.type
_entity_poly.pdbx_seq_one_letter_code
_entity_poly.pdbx_strand_id
1 'polypeptide(L)'
;MHKFQMHRHIMSRGWTLGWNWPKKEVIWSIVGAETTEQGDCSKFKENVPYCCKKDPVLIDLLPGVPYNQQFSNCCKGGVLASWGEDPSESVSSFQISVGLAGTSNKTVKLPKNLTLLGPGPGYTCSPAKIVPSTVFLSPDHRQKS
;
A
#
# COMPACT_ATOMS: atom_id res chain seq x y z
N MET A 1 -0.72 -8.00 17.93
CA MET A 1 -2.12 -7.80 18.34
C MET A 1 -2.75 -6.82 17.35
N HIS A 2 -3.61 -7.31 16.47
CA HIS A 2 -4.30 -6.49 15.47
C HIS A 2 -5.63 -6.01 16.07
N LYS A 3 -5.93 -4.72 15.94
CA LYS A 3 -7.24 -4.18 16.34
C LYS A 3 -8.19 -4.37 15.16
N PHE A 4 -8.91 -5.49 15.15
CA PHE A 4 -9.92 -5.75 14.13
C PHE A 4 -11.20 -5.00 14.45
N GLN A 5 -11.76 -4.35 13.43
CA GLN A 5 -13.00 -3.60 13.57
C GLN A 5 -14.17 -4.54 13.28
N MET A 6 -14.88 -4.94 14.34
CA MET A 6 -15.89 -6.01 14.29
C MET A 6 -17.07 -5.73 13.35
N HIS A 7 -17.44 -4.46 13.15
CA HIS A 7 -18.69 -4.09 12.45
C HIS A 7 -18.51 -3.11 11.29
N ARG A 8 -17.27 -2.74 10.93
CA ARG A 8 -17.05 -1.70 9.92
C ARG A 8 -16.64 -2.31 8.59
N HIS A 9 -17.60 -2.40 7.69
CA HIS A 9 -17.36 -2.71 6.29
C HIS A 9 -16.85 -1.46 5.52
N ILE A 10 -16.15 -1.68 4.42
CA ILE A 10 -15.86 -0.68 3.39
C ILE A 10 -16.69 -1.07 2.16
N MET A 11 -17.70 -0.26 1.85
CA MET A 11 -18.61 -0.53 0.73
C MET A 11 -18.01 -0.10 -0.62
N SER A 12 -18.78 -0.30 -1.69
CA SER A 12 -18.42 0.17 -3.04
C SER A 12 -18.06 1.67 -3.07
N ARG A 13 -17.11 2.01 -3.96
CA ARG A 13 -16.15 3.13 -3.94
C ARG A 13 -14.86 2.87 -3.16
N GLY A 14 -14.82 1.82 -2.33
CA GLY A 14 -13.61 1.21 -1.79
C GLY A 14 -12.79 2.11 -0.87
N TRP A 15 -11.68 1.56 -0.37
CA TRP A 15 -10.71 2.34 0.39
C TRP A 15 -9.74 3.09 -0.54
N THR A 16 -9.25 4.24 -0.06
CA THR A 16 -8.10 4.94 -0.64
C THR A 16 -7.05 5.19 0.43
N LEU A 17 -5.80 4.89 0.15
CA LEU A 17 -4.68 5.07 1.07
C LEU A 17 -3.72 6.13 0.53
N GLY A 18 -3.54 7.23 1.26
CA GLY A 18 -2.66 8.32 0.86
C GLY A 18 -1.58 8.58 1.89
N TRP A 19 -0.44 9.10 1.45
CA TRP A 19 0.60 9.64 2.33
C TRP A 19 1.49 10.63 1.60
N ASN A 20 2.34 11.35 2.34
CA ASN A 20 3.35 12.24 1.79
C ASN A 20 4.76 11.68 2.01
N TRP A 21 5.53 11.61 0.93
CA TRP A 21 6.96 11.33 0.99
C TRP A 21 7.71 12.47 1.69
N PRO A 22 8.61 12.17 2.63
CA PRO A 22 9.36 13.19 3.35
C PRO A 22 10.42 13.87 2.48
N LYS A 23 10.90 13.21 1.41
CA LYS A 23 11.93 13.73 0.51
C LYS A 23 11.51 13.56 -0.97
N LYS A 24 12.24 12.73 -1.71
CA LYS A 24 12.14 12.50 -3.17
C LYS A 24 11.94 11.01 -3.47
N GLU A 25 11.36 10.28 -2.53
CA GLU A 25 11.01 8.88 -2.69
C GLU A 25 10.04 8.71 -3.86
N VAL A 26 10.15 7.57 -4.54
CA VAL A 26 9.33 7.20 -5.70
C VAL A 26 8.87 5.75 -5.56
N ILE A 27 7.79 5.37 -6.23
CA ILE A 27 7.34 3.99 -6.32
C ILE A 27 7.88 3.41 -7.62
N TRP A 28 8.77 2.41 -7.52
CA TRP A 28 9.31 1.70 -8.68
C TRP A 28 8.29 0.72 -9.26
N SER A 29 7.61 -0.02 -8.40
CA SER A 29 6.60 -1.00 -8.78
C SER A 29 5.58 -1.18 -7.67
N ILE A 30 4.39 -1.61 -8.05
CA ILE A 30 3.27 -1.91 -7.16
C ILE A 30 2.55 -3.16 -7.66
N VAL A 31 2.08 -3.99 -6.74
CA VAL A 31 1.19 -5.14 -7.01
C VAL A 31 0.09 -5.21 -5.95
N GLY A 32 -1.11 -5.63 -6.35
CA GLY A 32 -2.30 -5.67 -5.50
C GLY A 32 -2.98 -4.32 -5.26
N ALA A 33 -2.46 -3.23 -5.81
CA ALA A 33 -3.05 -1.90 -5.77
C ALA A 33 -2.51 -1.07 -6.95
N GLU A 34 -3.09 0.11 -7.17
CA GLU A 34 -2.69 1.05 -8.21
C GLU A 34 -2.70 2.49 -7.65
N THR A 35 -1.81 3.34 -8.16
CA THR A 35 -1.83 4.77 -7.83
C THR A 35 -2.84 5.49 -8.71
N THR A 36 -3.61 6.42 -8.16
CA THR A 36 -4.57 7.21 -8.95
C THR A 36 -3.89 8.12 -9.97
N GLU A 37 -2.65 8.54 -9.68
CA GLU A 37 -1.85 9.42 -10.51
C GLU A 37 -0.37 9.04 -10.45
N GLN A 38 0.30 9.04 -11.61
CA GLN A 38 1.74 8.80 -11.70
C GLN A 38 2.57 10.00 -11.22
N GLY A 39 2.11 11.23 -11.48
CA GLY A 39 2.87 12.46 -11.22
C GLY A 39 4.00 12.73 -12.23
N ASP A 40 4.86 13.71 -11.95
CA ASP A 40 5.95 14.11 -12.85
C ASP A 40 7.20 13.24 -12.66
N CYS A 41 7.37 12.26 -13.57
CA CYS A 41 8.55 11.41 -13.64
C CYS A 41 9.60 11.86 -14.68
N SER A 42 9.52 13.08 -15.23
CA SER A 42 10.40 13.56 -16.32
C SER A 42 11.91 13.53 -16.01
N LYS A 43 12.29 13.45 -14.73
CA LYS A 43 13.69 13.30 -14.29
C LYS A 43 14.29 11.95 -14.66
N PHE A 44 13.47 10.93 -14.93
CA PHE A 44 13.90 9.59 -15.27
C PHE A 44 13.75 9.37 -16.79
N LYS A 45 14.86 9.14 -17.50
CA LYS A 45 14.87 9.07 -18.98
C LYS A 45 14.76 7.66 -19.55
N GLU A 46 15.24 6.65 -18.84
CA GLU A 46 15.24 5.25 -19.31
C GLU A 46 14.31 4.38 -18.45
N ASN A 47 14.63 4.25 -17.16
CA ASN A 47 13.81 3.51 -16.21
C ASN A 47 12.89 4.48 -15.46
N VAL A 48 11.67 4.65 -15.97
CA VAL A 48 10.64 5.51 -15.38
C VAL A 48 9.96 4.75 -14.23
N PRO A 49 9.93 5.32 -13.00
CA PRO A 49 9.19 4.71 -11.90
C PRO A 49 7.69 4.65 -12.17
N TYR A 50 7.01 3.70 -11.54
CA TYR A 50 5.55 3.58 -11.60
C TYR A 50 4.83 4.85 -11.10
N CYS A 51 5.33 5.50 -10.04
CA CYS A 51 4.79 6.77 -9.55
C CYS A 51 5.89 7.66 -8.94
N CYS A 52 5.95 8.91 -9.35
CA CYS A 52 6.86 9.95 -8.85
C CYS A 52 6.16 11.06 -8.08
N LYS A 53 4.84 10.93 -7.88
CA LYS A 53 4.05 11.88 -7.09
C LYS A 53 4.55 11.89 -5.64
N LYS A 54 4.68 13.09 -5.06
CA LYS A 54 5.17 13.27 -3.68
C LYS A 54 4.13 12.84 -2.65
N ASP A 55 2.87 12.89 -3.02
CA ASP A 55 1.68 12.57 -2.26
C ASP A 55 0.86 11.49 -2.97
N PRO A 56 1.40 10.25 -3.10
CA PRO A 56 0.68 9.20 -3.80
C PRO A 56 -0.61 8.85 -3.07
N VAL A 57 -1.65 8.55 -3.85
CA VAL A 57 -2.90 7.98 -3.38
C VAL A 57 -3.08 6.64 -4.07
N LEU A 58 -3.25 5.59 -3.28
CA LEU A 58 -3.43 4.23 -3.73
C LEU A 58 -4.89 3.82 -3.62
N ILE A 59 -5.32 3.07 -4.61
CA ILE A 59 -6.61 2.38 -4.66
C ILE A 59 -6.35 0.89 -4.89
N ASP A 60 -7.27 0.08 -4.40
CA ASP A 60 -7.24 -1.35 -4.68
C ASP A 60 -7.61 -1.62 -6.14
N LEU A 61 -7.08 -2.71 -6.69
CA LEU A 61 -7.40 -3.13 -8.05
C LEU A 61 -8.83 -3.71 -8.12
N LEU A 62 -9.41 -3.73 -9.31
CA LEU A 62 -10.71 -4.40 -9.53
C LEU A 62 -10.54 -5.93 -9.63
N PRO A 63 -11.61 -6.70 -9.36
CA PRO A 63 -11.60 -8.14 -9.59
C PRO A 63 -11.29 -8.47 -11.06
N GLY A 64 -10.56 -9.56 -11.29
CA GLY A 64 -10.21 -10.04 -12.64
C GLY A 64 -8.90 -9.49 -13.21
N VAL A 65 -8.11 -8.75 -12.42
CA VAL A 65 -6.76 -8.36 -12.84
C VAL A 65 -5.85 -9.56 -13.11
N PRO A 66 -4.89 -9.45 -14.04
CA PRO A 66 -3.91 -10.49 -14.33
C PRO A 66 -3.15 -10.98 -13.08
N TYR A 67 -2.85 -12.28 -13.03
CA TYR A 67 -2.23 -12.93 -11.86
C TYR A 67 -0.89 -12.28 -11.44
N ASN A 68 -0.10 -11.78 -12.39
CA ASN A 68 1.18 -11.10 -12.13
C ASN A 68 1.03 -9.71 -11.46
N GLN A 69 -0.19 -9.18 -11.40
CA GLN A 69 -0.51 -7.92 -10.72
C GLN A 69 -1.26 -8.15 -9.40
N GLN A 70 -1.60 -9.40 -9.09
CA GLN A 70 -2.29 -9.76 -7.85
C GLN A 70 -1.33 -9.87 -6.68
N PHE A 71 -1.86 -9.67 -5.49
CA PHE A 71 -1.22 -9.90 -4.20
C PHE A 71 -2.25 -10.52 -3.23
N SER A 72 -1.79 -11.04 -2.09
CA SER A 72 -2.65 -11.72 -1.11
C SER A 72 -3.85 -10.85 -0.70
N ASN A 73 -5.07 -11.37 -0.86
CA ASN A 73 -6.33 -10.71 -0.52
C ASN A 73 -6.55 -9.31 -1.15
N CYS A 74 -5.84 -8.98 -2.23
CA CYS A 74 -6.06 -7.74 -2.96
C CYS A 74 -7.29 -7.82 -3.86
N CYS A 75 -7.49 -6.74 -4.61
CA CYS A 75 -8.16 -6.75 -5.89
C CYS A 75 -9.67 -6.93 -5.81
N LYS A 76 -10.26 -6.32 -4.77
CA LYS A 76 -11.69 -6.36 -4.44
C LYS A 76 -12.38 -5.04 -4.75
N GLY A 77 -11.73 -4.16 -5.51
CA GLY A 77 -12.18 -2.78 -5.75
C GLY A 77 -12.24 -1.96 -4.46
N GLY A 78 -11.45 -2.33 -3.46
CA GLY A 78 -11.35 -1.65 -2.17
C GLY A 78 -12.48 -1.97 -1.22
N VAL A 79 -13.35 -2.91 -1.58
CA VAL A 79 -14.41 -3.42 -0.71
C VAL A 79 -13.80 -4.34 0.34
N LEU A 80 -14.14 -4.12 1.60
CA LEU A 80 -13.74 -4.97 2.72
C LEU A 80 -14.96 -5.31 3.57
N ALA A 81 -15.15 -6.59 3.90
CA ALA A 81 -16.15 -7.01 4.86
C ALA A 81 -15.77 -6.54 6.27
N SER A 82 -16.75 -6.48 7.17
CA SER A 82 -16.41 -6.34 8.59
C SER A 82 -15.80 -7.64 9.12
N TRP A 83 -14.93 -7.54 10.13
CA TRP A 83 -14.31 -8.75 10.71
C TRP A 83 -15.33 -9.73 11.30
N GLY A 84 -16.45 -9.21 11.83
CA GLY A 84 -17.52 -10.05 12.41
C GLY A 84 -18.38 -10.78 11.38
N GLU A 85 -18.47 -10.25 10.15
CA GLU A 85 -19.18 -10.90 9.04
C GLU A 85 -18.29 -11.94 8.37
N ASP A 86 -17.11 -11.51 7.90
CA ASP A 86 -16.18 -12.39 7.21
C ASP A 86 -14.72 -11.94 7.46
N PRO A 87 -13.98 -12.63 8.36
CA PRO A 87 -12.58 -12.35 8.62
C PRO A 87 -11.69 -12.43 7.38
N SER A 88 -11.98 -13.33 6.43
CA SER A 88 -11.16 -13.53 5.23
C SER A 88 -11.31 -12.38 4.23
N GLU A 89 -12.52 -11.80 4.18
CA GLU A 89 -12.84 -10.66 3.31
C GLU A 89 -12.61 -9.29 3.97
N SER A 90 -12.20 -9.27 5.24
CA SER A 90 -11.90 -8.05 5.99
C SER A 90 -10.47 -7.53 5.82
N VAL A 91 -9.64 -8.24 5.07
CA VAL A 91 -8.22 -7.92 4.85
C VAL A 91 -7.98 -7.64 3.37
N SER A 92 -7.21 -6.59 3.09
CA SER A 92 -6.57 -6.35 1.80
C SER A 92 -5.09 -6.15 2.00
N SER A 93 -4.28 -6.56 1.04
CA SER A 93 -2.83 -6.37 1.07
C SER A 93 -2.31 -6.07 -0.32
N PHE A 94 -1.24 -5.29 -0.36
CA PHE A 94 -0.53 -4.91 -1.56
C PHE A 94 0.96 -4.78 -1.21
N GLN A 95 1.80 -4.77 -2.24
CA GLN A 95 3.24 -4.60 -2.08
C GLN A 95 3.73 -3.48 -2.99
N ILE A 96 4.59 -2.61 -2.45
CA ILE A 96 5.27 -1.55 -3.18
C ILE A 96 6.78 -1.69 -3.06
N SER A 97 7.49 -1.38 -4.13
CA SER A 97 8.94 -1.20 -4.13
C SER A 97 9.26 0.28 -4.16
N VAL A 98 9.92 0.79 -3.12
CA VAL A 98 10.18 2.23 -2.96
C VAL A 98 11.63 2.54 -3.33
N GLY A 99 11.82 3.54 -4.19
CA GLY A 99 13.11 4.07 -4.62
C GLY A 99 13.48 5.36 -3.91
N LEU A 100 14.78 5.70 -3.97
CA LEU A 100 15.36 6.94 -3.40
C LEU A 100 15.08 7.14 -1.89
N ALA A 101 14.70 6.07 -1.21
CA ALA A 101 14.52 6.00 0.23
C ALA A 101 15.79 5.48 0.91
N GLY A 102 15.97 5.82 2.19
CA GLY A 102 16.99 5.19 3.01
C GLY A 102 16.64 3.72 3.29
N THR A 103 17.64 2.83 3.25
CA THR A 103 17.46 1.37 3.39
C THR A 103 17.71 0.85 4.80
N SER A 104 18.07 1.72 5.74
CA SER A 104 18.34 1.35 7.14
C SER A 104 17.42 2.09 8.10
N ASN A 105 17.19 1.53 9.29
CA ASN A 105 16.37 2.16 10.35
C ASN A 105 16.81 3.59 10.71
N LYS A 106 18.08 3.96 10.42
CA LYS A 106 18.62 5.30 10.65
C LYS A 106 18.38 6.26 9.47
N THR A 107 18.34 5.73 8.25
CA THR A 107 18.27 6.52 7.01
C THR A 107 16.86 6.62 6.44
N VAL A 108 16.02 5.62 6.70
CA VAL A 108 14.61 5.63 6.30
C VAL A 108 13.89 6.77 7.01
N LYS A 109 13.15 7.56 6.24
CA LYS A 109 12.29 8.63 6.77
C LYS A 109 10.85 8.19 6.64
N LEU A 110 10.13 8.25 7.75
CA LEU A 110 8.75 7.82 7.80
C LEU A 110 7.86 8.73 6.95
N PRO A 111 6.87 8.15 6.24
CA PRO A 111 5.88 8.95 5.52
C PRO A 111 5.08 9.81 6.50
N LYS A 112 4.62 10.95 6.01
CA LYS A 112 3.82 11.91 6.78
C LYS A 112 2.37 11.90 6.28
N ASN A 113 1.44 12.36 7.12
CA ASN A 113 0.03 12.51 6.77
C ASN A 113 -0.58 11.24 6.14
N LEU A 114 -0.35 10.09 6.78
CA LEU A 114 -0.98 8.85 6.36
C LEU A 114 -2.50 9.01 6.51
N THR A 115 -3.25 8.80 5.43
CA THR A 115 -4.70 8.85 5.39
C THR A 115 -5.24 7.54 4.86
N LEU A 116 -6.26 7.01 5.53
CA LEU A 116 -7.09 5.92 5.03
C LEU A 116 -8.51 6.48 4.93
N LEU A 117 -9.05 6.52 3.72
CA LEU A 117 -10.41 6.96 3.47
C LEU A 117 -11.21 5.79 2.95
N GLY A 118 -12.53 5.83 3.18
CA GLY A 118 -13.49 4.90 2.62
C GLY A 118 -14.86 5.57 2.60
N PRO A 119 -15.90 4.90 2.08
CA PRO A 119 -17.24 5.45 2.06
C PRO A 119 -17.74 5.62 3.50
N GLY A 120 -18.09 6.84 3.89
CA GLY A 120 -18.61 7.14 5.23
C GLY A 120 -17.62 7.94 6.11
N PRO A 121 -17.79 7.91 7.45
CA PRO A 121 -16.93 8.69 8.36
C PRO A 121 -15.47 8.26 8.17
N GLY A 122 -14.52 9.20 8.10
CA GLY A 122 -13.10 8.90 7.81
C GLY A 122 -12.43 7.94 8.79
N TYR A 123 -11.25 7.42 8.43
CA TYR A 123 -10.39 6.67 9.36
C TYR A 123 -9.31 7.59 9.92
N THR A 124 -8.97 7.39 11.19
CA THR A 124 -7.85 8.08 11.83
C THR A 124 -6.63 7.17 11.85
N CYS A 125 -5.56 7.58 11.19
CA CYS A 125 -4.29 6.87 11.21
C CYS A 125 -3.43 7.36 12.38
N SER A 126 -2.82 6.44 13.14
CA SER A 126 -1.74 6.78 14.05
C SER A 126 -0.48 7.16 13.26
N PRO A 127 0.47 7.90 13.85
CA PRO A 127 1.76 8.17 13.22
C PRO A 127 2.44 6.88 12.75
N ALA A 128 3.10 6.94 11.59
CA ALA A 128 3.91 5.83 11.11
C ALA A 128 5.05 5.54 12.11
N LYS A 129 5.44 4.26 12.21
CA LYS A 129 6.50 3.81 13.12
C LYS A 129 7.44 2.86 12.38
N ILE A 130 8.74 2.95 12.69
CA ILE A 130 9.72 1.98 12.22
C ILE A 130 9.50 0.67 12.97
N VAL A 131 9.25 -0.40 12.22
CA VAL A 131 9.11 -1.77 12.73
C VAL A 131 10.29 -2.63 12.26
N PRO A 132 10.63 -3.72 12.95
CA PRO A 132 11.63 -4.68 12.46
C PRO A 132 11.29 -5.15 11.05
N SER A 133 12.30 -5.32 10.20
CA SER A 133 12.10 -5.87 8.86
C SER A 133 11.46 -7.26 8.98
N THR A 134 10.42 -7.50 8.20
CA THR A 134 9.84 -8.84 8.10
C THR A 134 10.76 -9.65 7.20
N VAL A 135 11.35 -10.72 7.74
CA VAL A 135 12.24 -11.58 6.96
C VAL A 135 11.37 -12.45 6.07
N PHE A 136 11.42 -12.20 4.76
CA PHE A 136 10.82 -13.10 3.80
C PHE A 136 11.86 -14.13 3.38
N LEU A 137 11.51 -15.41 3.49
CA LEU A 137 12.29 -16.48 2.89
C LEU A 137 11.96 -16.48 1.40
N SER A 138 12.99 -16.36 0.55
CA SER A 138 12.81 -16.65 -0.87
C SER A 138 12.27 -18.08 -1.05
N PRO A 139 11.57 -18.40 -2.15
CA PRO A 139 11.04 -19.75 -2.40
C PRO A 139 12.08 -20.87 -2.23
N ASP A 140 13.34 -20.58 -2.55
CA ASP A 140 14.46 -21.51 -2.41
C ASP A 140 15.09 -21.55 -1.00
N HIS A 141 14.55 -20.82 -0.02
CA HIS A 141 15.05 -20.67 1.34
C HIS A 141 16.51 -20.18 1.50
N ARG A 142 17.16 -19.78 0.40
CA ARG A 142 18.59 -19.41 0.38
C ARG A 142 18.87 -17.95 0.69
N GLN A 143 17.92 -17.06 0.39
CA GLN A 143 18.04 -15.63 0.66
C GLN A 143 17.03 -15.18 1.71
N LYS A 144 17.56 -14.43 2.67
CA LYS A 144 16.81 -13.62 3.63
C LYS A 144 16.84 -12.20 3.11
N SER A 145 15.70 -11.67 2.69
CA SER A 145 15.51 -10.24 2.37
C SER A 145 14.71 -9.56 3.47
#